data_AF-A0A9E2XSS3-F1
#
_entry.id   AF-A0A9E2XSS3-F1
#
_cell.length_a   1.000
_cell.length_b   1.000
_cell.length_c   1.000
_cell.angle_alpha   90.00
_cell.angle_beta   90.00
_cell.angle_gamma   90.00
#
_symmetry.space_group_name_H-M   'P 1'
#
loop_
_entity.id
_entity.type
_entity.pdbx_description
1 polymer ?
#
loop_
_entity_poly.entity_id
_entity_poly.type
_entity_poly.pdbx_seq_one_letter_code
_entity_poly.pdbx_strand_id
1 'polypeptide(L)'
;MRSPDPARHAPAQQEGLQATLTRGAADDGMLERFLVAWPDATGEWREVDRWPESEARRRAWNAFDQIDTLTAEQLLAERDPNVHGEQKGLPFLRFDDQAREAFGDWRAEFERTIRHAEAEGLEGALSKFRHHVPALALALHVIDGGAGPVTLAATLRALALAEYFESHCRRLHGSGQRMVVRAARAILSKANDTSLPNAFTLRDVHRPRWAGLTEHSMVVDALDLLVAHGWLAEATIDTGGRPTTIYGLTAGARRG
;
A
#
# COMPACT_ATOMS: atom_id res chain seq x y z
N MET A 1 -34.20 11.11 32.31
CA MET A 1 -33.56 9.92 31.69
C MET A 1 -32.84 10.42 30.44
N ARG A 2 -31.52 10.67 30.51
CA ARG A 2 -30.74 11.27 29.43
C ARG A 2 -30.25 10.17 28.48
N SER A 3 -30.55 10.29 27.19
CA SER A 3 -29.97 9.46 26.12
C SER A 3 -28.46 9.70 26.02
N PRO A 4 -27.66 8.66 25.71
CA PRO A 4 -26.22 8.83 25.47
C PRO A 4 -25.96 9.38 24.07
N ASP A 5 -24.98 10.29 24.02
CA ASP A 5 -24.43 11.02 22.88
C ASP A 5 -23.59 10.09 21.96
N PRO A 6 -23.84 10.03 20.63
CA PRO A 6 -23.11 9.14 19.71
C PRO A 6 -21.70 9.64 19.31
N ALA A 7 -21.23 10.79 19.79
CA ALA A 7 -20.01 11.43 19.29
C ALA A 7 -18.68 11.00 19.98
N ARG A 8 -18.49 9.73 20.39
CA ARG A 8 -17.27 9.33 21.15
C ARG A 8 -16.41 8.19 20.61
N HIS A 9 -16.67 7.64 19.43
CA HIS A 9 -15.83 6.55 18.90
C HIS A 9 -15.50 6.71 17.41
N ALA A 10 -14.61 7.64 17.07
CA ALA A 10 -14.06 7.74 15.70
C ALA A 10 -12.60 8.20 15.52
N PRO A 11 -11.82 8.70 16.52
CA PRO A 11 -10.44 9.10 16.22
C PRO A 11 -9.43 7.95 16.26
N ALA A 12 -9.71 6.86 17.00
CA ALA A 12 -8.71 5.82 17.28
C ALA A 12 -8.38 4.89 16.09
N GLN A 13 -9.29 4.73 15.11
CA GLN A 13 -9.05 3.82 13.97
C GLN A 13 -8.21 4.45 12.87
N GLN A 14 -8.32 5.77 12.64
CA GLN A 14 -7.48 6.47 11.67
C GLN A 14 -6.05 6.68 12.19
N GLU A 15 -5.88 6.97 13.49
CA GLU A 15 -4.56 7.06 14.12
C GLU A 15 -3.82 5.72 14.13
N GLY A 16 -4.52 4.60 14.33
CA GLY A 16 -3.93 3.26 14.27
C GLY A 16 -3.38 2.87 12.89
N LEU A 17 -4.05 3.29 11.81
CA LEU A 17 -3.61 3.01 10.45
C LEU A 17 -2.39 3.87 10.06
N GLN A 18 -2.38 5.14 10.46
CA GLN A 18 -1.21 6.01 10.27
C GLN A 18 -0.01 5.58 11.12
N ALA A 19 -0.24 5.15 12.37
CA ALA A 19 0.81 4.63 13.25
C ALA A 19 1.38 3.29 12.76
N THR A 20 0.59 2.47 12.05
CA THR A 20 1.08 1.23 11.41
C THR A 20 1.87 1.52 10.14
N LEU A 21 1.62 2.66 9.49
CA LEU A 21 2.43 3.15 8.36
C LEU A 21 3.77 3.79 8.79
N THR A 22 3.93 4.17 10.07
CA THR A 22 5.13 4.84 10.61
C THR A 22 5.91 4.02 11.65
N ARG A 23 5.30 3.04 12.33
CA ARG A 23 6.11 2.02 13.02
C ARG A 23 6.64 1.06 11.97
N GLY A 24 7.93 0.73 12.03
CA GLY A 24 8.63 -0.29 11.23
C GLY A 24 8.05 -1.71 11.29
N ALA A 25 6.78 -1.85 10.90
CA ALA A 25 6.11 -3.03 10.36
C ALA A 25 6.11 -2.96 8.81
N ALA A 26 6.92 -2.06 8.25
CA ALA A 26 7.11 -1.87 6.81
C ALA A 26 7.87 -3.02 6.13
N ASP A 27 8.36 -4.01 6.88
CA ASP A 27 9.26 -5.04 6.34
C ASP A 27 8.67 -6.47 6.28
N ASP A 28 7.42 -6.69 6.74
CA ASP A 28 6.76 -8.02 6.66
C ASP A 28 5.73 -8.13 5.51
N GLY A 29 5.66 -7.12 4.64
CA GLY A 29 4.77 -7.12 3.46
C GLY A 29 3.28 -7.23 3.79
N MET A 30 2.84 -6.91 5.01
CA MET A 30 1.43 -7.00 5.43
C MET A 30 0.56 -6.02 4.65
N LEU A 31 0.98 -4.75 4.56
CA LEU A 31 0.26 -3.71 3.82
C LEU A 31 0.20 -4.00 2.31
N GLU A 32 1.24 -4.64 1.77
CA GLU A 32 1.34 -5.03 0.37
C GLU A 32 0.28 -6.05 -0.06
N ARG A 33 -0.35 -6.74 0.90
CA ARG A 33 -1.43 -7.72 0.65
C ARG A 33 -2.81 -7.09 0.53
N PHE A 34 -2.96 -5.81 0.81
CA PHE A 34 -4.26 -5.14 0.77
C PHE A 34 -4.41 -4.31 -0.52
N LEU A 35 -5.60 -4.36 -1.12
CA LEU A 35 -6.01 -3.39 -2.13
C LEU A 35 -6.42 -2.09 -1.41
N VAL A 36 -5.62 -1.04 -1.58
CA VAL A 36 -5.82 0.25 -0.90
C VAL A 36 -6.41 1.27 -1.85
N ALA A 37 -7.50 1.94 -1.42
CA ALA A 37 -8.04 3.12 -2.07
C ALA A 37 -7.63 4.38 -1.30
N TRP A 38 -7.00 5.32 -1.98
CA TRP A 38 -6.67 6.66 -1.49
C TRP A 38 -7.30 7.72 -2.42
N PRO A 39 -8.63 7.92 -2.34
CA PRO A 39 -9.30 8.89 -3.20
C PRO A 39 -8.81 10.31 -2.92
N ASP A 40 -8.95 11.18 -3.91
CA ASP A 40 -8.71 12.61 -3.71
C ASP A 40 -9.75 13.22 -2.77
N ALA A 41 -9.31 14.22 -2.00
CA ALA A 41 -10.22 15.01 -1.19
C ALA A 41 -11.22 15.70 -2.13
N THR A 42 -12.51 15.48 -1.91
CA THR A 42 -13.55 16.22 -2.62
C THR A 42 -13.45 17.68 -2.20
N GLY A 43 -13.46 18.60 -3.17
CA GLY A 43 -13.08 20.01 -3.04
C GLY A 43 -13.56 20.71 -1.76
N GLU A 44 -14.65 21.46 -1.82
CA GLU A 44 -15.22 22.06 -0.62
C GLU A 44 -15.97 21.00 0.20
N TRP A 45 -15.73 20.97 1.51
CA TRP A 45 -16.49 20.11 2.41
C TRP A 45 -17.97 20.50 2.36
N ARG A 46 -18.83 19.50 2.19
CA ARG A 46 -20.28 19.68 2.22
C ARG A 46 -20.90 18.57 3.07
N GLU A 47 -21.73 18.99 4.02
CA GLU A 47 -22.59 18.05 4.75
C GLU A 47 -23.65 17.49 3.79
N VAL A 48 -23.66 16.16 3.66
CA VAL A 48 -24.63 15.44 2.84
C VAL A 48 -25.30 14.39 3.70
N ASP A 49 -26.47 14.73 4.24
CA ASP A 49 -27.40 13.77 4.84
C ASP A 49 -28.41 13.33 3.77
N ARG A 50 -28.15 12.18 3.14
CA ARG A 50 -29.02 11.60 2.10
C ARG A 50 -29.47 10.22 2.53
N TRP A 51 -30.76 9.94 2.37
CA TRP A 51 -31.27 8.60 2.57
C TRP A 51 -30.57 7.63 1.62
N PRO A 52 -30.09 6.46 2.10
CA PRO A 52 -29.41 5.51 1.24
C PRO A 52 -30.34 5.00 0.13
N GLU A 53 -29.77 4.80 -1.05
CA GLU A 53 -30.49 4.20 -2.17
C GLU A 53 -30.94 2.79 -1.77
N SER A 54 -32.23 2.65 -1.49
CA SER A 54 -32.74 1.47 -0.80
C SER A 54 -32.64 0.21 -1.65
N GLU A 55 -32.76 0.34 -2.98
CA GLU A 55 -32.55 -0.77 -3.92
C GLU A 55 -31.08 -1.19 -3.99
N ALA A 56 -30.15 -0.24 -4.07
CA ALA A 56 -28.72 -0.57 -4.07
C ALA A 56 -28.31 -1.26 -2.77
N ARG A 57 -28.82 -0.76 -1.63
CA ARG A 57 -28.62 -1.39 -0.33
C ARG A 57 -29.15 -2.83 -0.32
N ARG A 58 -30.36 -3.07 -0.82
CA ARG A 58 -30.92 -4.43 -0.92
C ARG A 58 -30.08 -5.34 -1.81
N ARG A 59 -29.67 -4.88 -2.99
CA ARG A 59 -28.81 -5.66 -3.89
C ARG A 59 -27.50 -6.08 -3.22
N ALA A 60 -26.88 -5.17 -2.48
CA ALA A 60 -25.65 -5.48 -1.74
C ALA A 60 -25.88 -6.56 -0.67
N TRP A 61 -26.95 -6.44 0.14
CA TRP A 61 -27.28 -7.46 1.15
C TRP A 61 -27.56 -8.82 0.52
N ASN A 62 -28.35 -8.86 -0.56
CA ASN A 62 -28.67 -10.10 -1.25
C ASN A 62 -27.41 -10.79 -1.79
N ALA A 63 -26.41 -10.04 -2.26
CA ALA A 63 -25.14 -10.61 -2.70
C ALA A 63 -24.39 -11.31 -1.55
N PHE A 64 -24.40 -10.73 -0.34
CA PHE A 64 -23.82 -11.37 0.84
C PHE A 64 -24.57 -12.65 1.22
N ASP A 65 -25.89 -12.61 1.28
CA ASP A 65 -26.72 -13.78 1.61
C ASP A 65 -26.53 -14.93 0.60
N GLN A 66 -26.42 -14.59 -0.69
CA GLN A 66 -26.14 -15.56 -1.75
C GLN A 66 -24.75 -16.20 -1.58
N ILE A 67 -23.72 -15.40 -1.28
CA ILE A 67 -22.35 -15.91 -1.13
C ILE A 67 -22.21 -16.76 0.14
N ASP A 68 -22.89 -16.41 1.24
CA ASP A 68 -22.83 -17.16 2.51
C ASP A 68 -23.36 -18.59 2.38
N THR A 69 -24.31 -18.81 1.48
CA THR A 69 -24.95 -20.12 1.25
C THR A 69 -24.42 -20.85 0.02
N LEU A 70 -23.42 -20.28 -0.66
CA LEU A 70 -22.92 -20.75 -1.94
C LEU A 70 -22.14 -22.05 -1.82
N THR A 71 -22.44 -23.02 -2.68
CA THR A 71 -21.68 -24.27 -2.78
C THR A 71 -20.88 -24.35 -4.08
N ALA A 72 -19.84 -25.18 -4.08
CA ALA A 72 -19.02 -25.44 -5.26
C ALA A 72 -19.83 -26.01 -6.43
N GLU A 73 -20.83 -26.84 -6.12
CA GLU A 73 -21.71 -27.48 -7.10
C GLU A 73 -22.63 -26.45 -7.77
N GLN A 74 -23.16 -25.49 -7.01
CA GLN A 74 -23.95 -24.39 -7.55
C GLN A 74 -23.15 -23.50 -8.50
N LEU A 75 -21.84 -23.35 -8.23
CA LEU A 75 -20.92 -22.62 -9.09
C LEU A 75 -20.45 -23.43 -10.31
N LEU A 76 -20.83 -24.69 -10.44
CA LEU A 76 -20.27 -25.60 -11.46
C LEU A 76 -18.73 -25.65 -11.40
N ALA A 77 -18.19 -25.60 -10.18
CA ALA A 77 -16.75 -25.51 -9.96
C ALA A 77 -16.02 -26.82 -10.26
N GLU A 78 -14.86 -26.70 -10.89
CA GLU A 78 -13.93 -27.79 -11.06
C GLU A 78 -13.17 -28.05 -9.75
N ARG A 79 -12.65 -29.28 -9.58
CA ARG A 79 -11.75 -29.65 -8.49
C ARG A 79 -10.58 -30.40 -9.07
N ASP A 80 -9.38 -30.06 -8.59
CA ASP A 80 -8.19 -30.83 -8.96
C ASP A 80 -8.20 -32.18 -8.23
N PRO A 81 -7.76 -33.26 -8.90
CA PRO A 81 -7.54 -34.52 -8.24
C PRO A 81 -6.37 -34.39 -7.26
N ASN A 82 -6.52 -34.97 -6.07
CA ASN A 82 -5.41 -35.09 -5.13
C ASN A 82 -4.38 -36.12 -5.64
N VAL A 83 -3.29 -36.31 -4.88
CA VAL A 83 -2.23 -37.30 -5.19
C VAL A 83 -2.74 -38.75 -5.34
N HIS A 84 -3.97 -39.04 -4.93
CA HIS A 84 -4.62 -40.35 -5.04
C HIS A 84 -5.70 -40.41 -6.14
N GLY A 85 -5.86 -39.35 -6.94
CA GLY A 85 -6.86 -39.29 -8.01
C GLY A 85 -8.28 -38.96 -7.54
N GLU A 86 -8.47 -38.66 -6.25
CA GLU A 86 -9.78 -38.26 -5.72
C GLU A 86 -10.02 -36.76 -5.96
N GLN A 87 -11.23 -36.39 -6.40
CA GLN A 87 -11.65 -35.01 -6.65
C GLN A 87 -11.91 -34.23 -5.34
N LYS A 88 -10.91 -34.17 -4.46
CA LYS A 88 -10.94 -33.49 -3.16
C LYS A 88 -10.15 -32.18 -3.12
N GLY A 89 -9.63 -31.71 -4.25
CA GLY A 89 -9.01 -30.40 -4.35
C GLY A 89 -9.96 -29.25 -4.00
N LEU A 90 -9.38 -28.07 -3.73
CA LEU A 90 -10.15 -26.84 -3.56
C LEU A 90 -10.96 -26.57 -4.84
N PRO A 91 -12.24 -26.19 -4.73
CA PRO A 91 -13.03 -25.80 -5.90
C PRO A 91 -12.44 -24.56 -6.57
N PHE A 92 -12.45 -24.54 -7.90
CA PHE A 92 -12.04 -23.37 -8.68
C PHE A 92 -12.91 -23.20 -9.94
N LEU A 93 -12.94 -21.98 -10.45
CA LEU A 93 -13.49 -21.66 -11.77
C LEU A 93 -12.34 -21.25 -12.69
N ARG A 94 -12.39 -21.72 -13.94
CA ARG A 94 -11.50 -21.24 -15.00
C ARG A 94 -12.08 -19.98 -15.63
N PHE A 95 -11.25 -19.21 -16.32
CA PHE A 95 -11.75 -18.18 -17.22
C PHE A 95 -12.41 -18.81 -18.45
N ASP A 96 -13.42 -18.14 -18.99
CA ASP A 96 -13.83 -18.40 -20.38
C ASP A 96 -12.69 -18.02 -21.36
N ASP A 97 -12.82 -18.37 -22.64
CA ASP A 97 -11.76 -18.13 -23.62
C ASP A 97 -11.42 -16.64 -23.79
N GLN A 98 -12.42 -15.75 -23.78
CA GLN A 98 -12.20 -14.33 -23.97
C GLN A 98 -11.60 -13.67 -22.72
N ALA A 99 -12.05 -14.08 -21.54
CA ALA A 99 -11.49 -13.66 -20.26
C ALA A 99 -10.04 -14.14 -20.10
N ARG A 100 -9.74 -15.37 -20.55
CA ARG A 100 -8.39 -15.93 -20.53
C ARG A 100 -7.45 -15.13 -21.43
N GLU A 101 -7.90 -14.73 -22.63
CA GLU A 101 -7.14 -13.88 -23.54
C GLU A 101 -6.88 -12.50 -22.92
N ALA A 102 -7.92 -11.81 -22.46
CA ALA A 102 -7.80 -10.49 -21.84
C ALA A 102 -6.89 -10.49 -20.60
N PHE A 103 -7.01 -11.51 -19.74
CA PHE A 103 -6.12 -11.66 -18.59
C PHE A 103 -4.67 -11.97 -19.01
N GLY A 104 -4.48 -12.77 -20.06
CA GLY A 104 -3.17 -13.09 -20.62
C GLY A 104 -2.43 -11.86 -21.13
N ASP A 105 -3.12 -11.03 -21.92
CA ASP A 105 -2.59 -9.78 -22.48
C ASP A 105 -2.22 -8.79 -21.37
N TRP A 106 -3.14 -8.58 -20.42
CA TRP A 106 -2.88 -7.74 -19.25
C TRP A 106 -1.67 -8.25 -18.46
N ARG A 107 -1.59 -9.57 -18.18
CA ARG A 107 -0.50 -10.15 -17.39
C ARG A 107 0.84 -9.98 -18.10
N ALA A 108 0.88 -10.13 -19.42
CA ALA A 108 2.12 -9.94 -20.20
C ALA A 108 2.65 -8.50 -20.13
N GLU A 109 1.75 -7.49 -20.14
CA GLU A 109 2.12 -6.10 -19.87
C GLU A 109 2.53 -5.92 -18.40
N PHE A 110 1.76 -6.46 -17.47
CA PHE A 110 1.98 -6.29 -16.04
C PHE A 110 3.34 -6.83 -15.56
N GLU A 111 3.80 -7.97 -16.09
CA GLU A 111 5.14 -8.51 -15.79
C GLU A 111 6.28 -7.65 -16.34
N ARG A 112 6.03 -6.77 -17.32
CA ARG A 112 6.99 -5.72 -17.73
C ARG A 112 6.97 -4.57 -16.73
N THR A 113 5.79 -4.13 -16.32
CA THR A 113 5.60 -3.09 -15.30
C THR A 113 6.29 -3.44 -13.98
N ILE A 114 6.15 -4.67 -13.49
CA ILE A 114 6.81 -5.11 -12.23
C ILE A 114 8.34 -4.96 -12.31
N ARG A 115 8.95 -5.33 -13.43
CA ARG A 115 10.41 -5.22 -13.61
C ARG A 115 10.89 -3.77 -13.58
N HIS A 116 10.09 -2.82 -14.07
CA HIS A 116 10.40 -1.40 -13.92
C HIS A 116 10.17 -0.90 -12.50
N ALA A 117 9.16 -1.45 -11.81
CA ALA A 117 8.80 -1.09 -10.44
C ALA A 117 9.81 -1.58 -9.38
N GLU A 118 10.70 -2.53 -9.72
CA GLU A 118 11.83 -2.95 -8.87
C GLU A 118 12.74 -1.76 -8.55
N ALA A 119 13.05 -0.92 -9.54
CA ALA A 119 13.82 0.31 -9.35
C ALA A 119 13.11 1.34 -8.46
N GLU A 120 11.78 1.25 -8.34
CA GLU A 120 10.95 2.11 -7.50
C GLU A 120 10.72 1.54 -6.09
N GLY A 121 11.20 0.32 -5.82
CA GLY A 121 10.93 -0.40 -4.57
C GLY A 121 9.46 -0.82 -4.40
N LEU A 122 8.71 -0.92 -5.50
CA LEU A 122 7.27 -1.24 -5.49
C LEU A 122 6.96 -2.68 -5.89
N GLU A 123 7.98 -3.49 -6.19
CA GLU A 123 7.80 -4.88 -6.62
C GLU A 123 6.99 -5.69 -5.61
N GLY A 124 7.27 -5.59 -4.30
CA GLY A 124 6.55 -6.31 -3.25
C GLY A 124 5.04 -6.05 -3.31
N ALA A 125 4.65 -4.78 -3.38
CA ALA A 125 3.27 -4.34 -3.46
C ALA A 125 2.58 -4.71 -4.79
N LEU A 126 3.23 -4.47 -5.93
CA LEU A 126 2.63 -4.75 -7.24
C LEU A 126 2.58 -6.24 -7.54
N SER A 127 3.54 -7.04 -7.07
CA SER A 127 3.58 -8.49 -7.31
C SER A 127 2.30 -9.22 -6.90
N LYS A 128 1.57 -8.70 -5.90
CA LYS A 128 0.33 -9.31 -5.40
C LYS A 128 -0.83 -9.21 -6.39
N PHE A 129 -0.80 -8.25 -7.32
CA PHE A 129 -1.88 -8.09 -8.31
C PHE A 129 -2.04 -9.32 -9.21
N ARG A 130 -0.97 -10.13 -9.38
CA ARG A 130 -1.01 -11.44 -10.05
C ARG A 130 -2.11 -12.36 -9.50
N HIS A 131 -2.37 -12.27 -8.20
CA HIS A 131 -3.43 -13.03 -7.54
C HIS A 131 -4.72 -12.22 -7.35
N HIS A 132 -4.62 -10.91 -7.05
CA HIS A 132 -5.81 -10.10 -6.80
C HIS A 132 -6.72 -9.98 -8.02
N VAL A 133 -6.18 -9.83 -9.23
CA VAL A 133 -6.98 -9.69 -10.44
C VAL A 133 -7.90 -10.90 -10.67
N PRO A 134 -7.40 -12.15 -10.72
CA PRO A 134 -8.28 -13.31 -10.90
C PRO A 134 -9.23 -13.53 -9.71
N ALA A 135 -8.80 -13.24 -8.48
CA ALA A 135 -9.68 -13.31 -7.30
C ALA A 135 -10.83 -12.30 -7.38
N LEU A 136 -10.55 -11.08 -7.83
CA LEU A 136 -11.54 -10.03 -8.00
C LEU A 136 -12.49 -10.33 -9.17
N ALA A 137 -11.97 -10.86 -10.29
CA ALA A 137 -12.79 -11.29 -11.41
C ALA A 137 -13.78 -12.40 -10.99
N LEU A 138 -13.30 -13.38 -10.21
CA LEU A 138 -14.16 -14.42 -9.63
C LEU A 138 -15.22 -13.84 -8.70
N ALA A 139 -14.84 -12.97 -7.76
CA ALA A 139 -15.77 -12.35 -6.83
C ALA A 139 -16.87 -11.56 -7.56
N LEU A 140 -16.48 -10.74 -8.56
CA LEU A 140 -17.44 -9.97 -9.36
C LEU A 140 -18.36 -10.86 -10.18
N HIS A 141 -17.83 -11.94 -10.77
CA HIS A 141 -18.62 -12.91 -11.52
C HIS A 141 -19.68 -13.57 -10.63
N VAL A 142 -19.31 -14.00 -9.42
CA VAL A 142 -20.22 -14.62 -8.46
C VAL A 142 -21.26 -13.62 -7.93
N ILE A 143 -20.84 -12.39 -7.62
CA ILE A 143 -21.76 -11.32 -7.18
C ILE A 143 -22.82 -11.02 -8.24
N ASP A 144 -22.47 -11.11 -9.51
CA ASP A 144 -23.40 -10.93 -10.62
C ASP A 144 -24.28 -12.18 -10.89
N GLY A 145 -24.17 -13.23 -10.05
CA GLY A 145 -24.92 -14.49 -10.18
C GLY A 145 -24.34 -15.49 -11.18
N GLY A 146 -23.09 -15.29 -11.59
CA GLY A 146 -22.39 -16.17 -12.52
C GLY A 146 -22.02 -17.53 -11.91
N ALA A 147 -22.06 -18.56 -12.75
CA ALA A 147 -21.58 -19.91 -12.46
C ALA A 147 -20.82 -20.46 -13.69
N GLY A 148 -19.92 -21.41 -13.46
CA GLY A 148 -19.05 -21.96 -14.49
C GLY A 148 -17.90 -21.01 -14.83
N PRO A 149 -17.43 -20.99 -16.09
CA PRO A 149 -16.27 -20.17 -16.46
C PRO A 149 -16.48 -18.67 -16.18
N VAL A 150 -15.48 -18.04 -15.55
CA VAL A 150 -15.48 -16.61 -15.23
C VAL A 150 -15.51 -15.79 -16.51
N THR A 151 -16.53 -14.95 -16.63
CA THR A 151 -16.83 -14.22 -17.86
C THR A 151 -15.85 -13.10 -18.18
N LEU A 152 -15.76 -12.73 -19.47
CA LEU A 152 -15.03 -11.52 -19.91
C LEU A 152 -15.49 -10.25 -19.18
N ALA A 153 -16.81 -10.06 -18.99
CA ALA A 153 -17.35 -8.85 -18.37
C ALA A 153 -16.85 -8.63 -16.93
N ALA A 154 -16.84 -9.69 -16.12
CA ALA A 154 -16.30 -9.65 -14.76
C ALA A 154 -14.78 -9.41 -14.76
N THR A 155 -14.07 -10.01 -15.73
CA THR A 155 -12.62 -9.86 -15.88
C THR A 155 -12.24 -8.43 -16.24
N LEU A 156 -12.92 -7.79 -17.21
CA LEU A 156 -12.66 -6.39 -17.57
C LEU A 156 -12.91 -5.43 -16.40
N ARG A 157 -13.95 -5.67 -15.59
CA ARG A 157 -14.20 -4.89 -14.38
C ARG A 157 -13.07 -5.07 -13.35
N ALA A 158 -12.57 -6.29 -13.18
CA ALA A 158 -11.44 -6.55 -12.29
C ALA A 158 -10.16 -5.88 -12.77
N LEU A 159 -9.90 -5.87 -14.09
CA LEU A 159 -8.75 -5.18 -14.68
C LEU A 159 -8.83 -3.66 -14.49
N ALA A 160 -10.01 -3.06 -14.71
CA ALA A 160 -10.22 -1.62 -14.44
C ALA A 160 -10.01 -1.27 -12.95
N LEU A 161 -10.46 -2.14 -12.04
CA LEU A 161 -10.18 -1.98 -10.61
C LEU A 161 -8.70 -2.17 -10.29
N ALA A 162 -7.99 -3.04 -10.99
CA ALA A 162 -6.55 -3.23 -10.82
C ALA A 162 -5.79 -1.94 -11.16
N GLU A 163 -6.09 -1.29 -12.28
CA GLU A 163 -5.50 0.01 -12.65
C GLU A 163 -5.77 1.07 -11.57
N TYR A 164 -7.00 1.11 -11.06
CA TYR A 164 -7.35 1.99 -9.95
C TYR A 164 -6.48 1.69 -8.73
N PHE A 165 -6.46 0.46 -8.21
CA PHE A 165 -5.69 0.13 -7.01
C PHE A 165 -4.17 0.28 -7.20
N GLU A 166 -3.64 0.02 -8.39
CA GLU A 166 -2.23 0.24 -8.73
C GLU A 166 -1.85 1.72 -8.59
N SER A 167 -2.67 2.63 -9.14
CA SER A 167 -2.42 4.07 -9.03
C SER A 167 -2.42 4.55 -7.57
N HIS A 168 -3.27 3.97 -6.73
CA HIS A 168 -3.37 4.28 -5.31
C HIS A 168 -2.23 3.68 -4.49
N CYS A 169 -1.80 2.47 -4.83
CA CYS A 169 -0.60 1.85 -4.29
C CYS A 169 0.63 2.73 -4.57
N ARG A 170 0.86 3.12 -5.84
CA ARG A 170 1.95 4.05 -6.20
C ARG A 170 1.88 5.35 -5.40
N ARG A 171 0.68 5.91 -5.21
CA ARG A 171 0.49 7.14 -4.42
C ARG A 171 0.86 6.95 -2.95
N LEU A 172 0.46 5.83 -2.35
CA LEU A 172 0.76 5.48 -0.96
C LEU A 172 2.27 5.37 -0.76
N HIS A 173 2.94 4.55 -1.57
CA HIS A 173 4.38 4.34 -1.44
C HIS A 173 5.20 5.60 -1.81
N GLY A 174 4.76 6.37 -2.82
CA GLY A 174 5.35 7.67 -3.14
C GLY A 174 5.16 8.72 -2.04
N SER A 175 4.17 8.57 -1.15
CA SER A 175 3.97 9.48 -0.01
C SER A 175 5.03 9.30 1.08
N GLY A 176 5.48 8.06 1.35
CA GLY A 176 6.58 7.77 2.25
C GLY A 176 7.89 8.43 1.77
N GLN A 177 8.21 8.26 0.48
CA GLN A 177 9.38 8.93 -0.13
C GLN A 177 9.32 10.46 0.01
N ARG A 178 8.13 11.07 -0.18
CA ARG A 178 7.95 12.53 0.03
C ARG A 178 8.22 12.95 1.47
N MET A 179 7.92 12.12 2.47
CA MET A 179 8.22 12.41 3.88
C MET A 179 9.71 12.34 4.17
N VAL A 180 10.41 11.33 3.65
CA VAL A 180 11.87 11.21 3.77
C VAL A 180 12.57 12.42 3.13
N VAL A 181 12.13 12.86 1.94
CA VAL A 181 12.67 14.07 1.29
C VAL A 181 12.43 15.33 2.13
N ARG A 182 11.26 15.46 2.78
CA ARG A 182 10.99 16.59 3.69
C ARG A 182 11.89 16.55 4.93
N ALA A 183 12.08 15.38 5.52
CA ALA A 183 13.01 15.18 6.64
C ALA A 183 14.45 15.53 6.23
N ALA A 184 14.91 15.06 5.07
CA ALA A 184 16.23 15.38 4.52
C ALA A 184 16.43 16.90 4.34
N ARG A 185 15.44 17.60 3.79
CA ARG A 185 15.47 19.08 3.69
C ARG A 185 15.52 19.76 5.06
N ALA A 186 14.79 19.24 6.05
CA ALA A 186 14.83 19.77 7.41
C ALA A 186 16.21 19.59 8.05
N ILE A 187 16.86 18.43 7.85
CA ILE A 187 18.24 18.17 8.32
C ILE A 187 19.21 19.15 7.67
N LEU A 188 19.14 19.35 6.34
CA LEU A 188 19.99 20.33 5.65
C LEU A 188 19.78 21.75 6.15
N SER A 189 18.52 22.17 6.36
CA SER A 189 18.22 23.47 6.95
C SER A 189 18.86 23.62 8.32
N LYS A 190 18.83 22.57 9.16
CA LYS A 190 19.40 22.58 10.51
C LYS A 190 20.93 22.54 10.53
N ALA A 191 21.54 21.92 9.54
CA ALA A 191 22.99 21.95 9.36
C ALA A 191 23.47 23.32 8.85
N ASN A 192 22.72 23.94 7.92
CA ASN A 192 23.04 25.25 7.36
C ASN A 192 22.74 26.41 8.33
N ASP A 193 21.69 26.31 9.15
CA ASP A 193 21.35 27.33 10.18
C ASP A 193 22.18 27.21 11.47
N THR A 194 23.18 26.32 11.49
CA THR A 194 24.07 26.02 12.63
C THR A 194 23.38 25.45 13.88
N SER A 195 22.12 25.02 13.77
CA SER A 195 21.45 24.25 14.84
C SER A 195 22.10 22.88 15.05
N LEU A 196 22.80 22.35 14.04
CA LEU A 196 23.65 21.16 14.14
C LEU A 196 25.14 21.56 14.13
N PRO A 197 26.00 20.83 14.86
CA PRO A 197 27.44 20.96 14.74
C PRO A 197 27.94 20.65 13.31
N ASN A 198 29.13 21.17 12.94
CA ASN A 198 29.75 20.90 11.63
C ASN A 198 29.93 19.39 11.33
N ALA A 199 30.17 18.60 12.37
CA ALA A 199 30.13 17.14 12.34
C ALA A 199 29.11 16.69 13.39
N PHE A 200 28.03 16.06 12.94
CA PHE A 200 26.90 15.68 13.79
C PHE A 200 26.58 14.19 13.65
N THR A 201 25.94 13.62 14.66
CA THR A 201 25.49 12.23 14.68
C THR A 201 23.99 12.14 14.43
N LEU A 202 23.48 10.94 14.13
CA LEU A 202 22.03 10.67 14.11
C LEU A 202 21.35 11.14 15.39
N ARG A 203 22.00 10.94 16.54
CA ARG A 203 21.48 11.32 17.85
C ARG A 203 21.29 12.83 17.98
N ASP A 204 22.18 13.63 17.38
CA ASP A 204 22.10 15.09 17.41
C ASP A 204 20.90 15.60 16.61
N VAL A 205 20.50 14.88 15.57
CA VAL A 205 19.29 15.18 14.77
C VAL A 205 18.01 14.75 15.49
N HIS A 206 18.00 13.55 16.08
CA HIS A 206 16.78 12.95 16.64
C HIS A 206 16.44 13.46 18.05
N ARG A 207 17.45 13.73 18.90
CA ARG A 207 17.25 14.12 20.31
C ARG A 207 16.44 15.41 20.49
N PRO A 208 16.62 16.48 19.67
CA PRO A 208 15.84 17.71 19.77
C PRO A 208 14.36 17.55 19.42
N ARG A 209 13.98 16.48 18.72
CA ARG A 209 12.60 16.21 18.27
C ARG A 209 11.99 17.39 17.47
N TRP A 210 12.75 17.94 16.53
CA TRP A 210 12.24 18.96 15.62
C TRP A 210 11.06 18.42 14.79
N ALA A 211 10.17 19.32 14.35
CA ALA A 211 9.03 18.94 13.53
C ALA A 211 9.48 18.18 12.27
N GLY A 212 8.93 16.98 12.06
CA GLY A 212 9.31 16.10 10.95
C GLY A 212 10.57 15.25 11.17
N LEU A 213 11.24 15.36 12.33
CA LEU A 213 12.46 14.63 12.71
C LEU A 213 12.30 13.93 14.08
N THR A 214 11.10 13.47 14.38
CA THR A 214 10.74 12.85 15.66
C THR A 214 10.84 11.33 15.66
N GLU A 215 10.84 10.72 14.48
CA GLU A 215 10.85 9.28 14.29
C GLU A 215 12.25 8.82 13.88
N HIS A 216 12.78 7.81 14.58
CA HIS A 216 14.16 7.36 14.37
C HIS A 216 14.40 6.81 12.96
N SER A 217 13.51 5.94 12.47
CA SER A 217 13.56 5.37 11.10
C SER A 217 13.60 6.48 10.04
N MET A 218 12.68 7.43 10.12
CA MET A 218 12.64 8.59 9.22
C MET A 218 13.95 9.40 9.20
N VAL A 219 14.59 9.56 10.36
CA VAL A 219 15.89 10.27 10.46
C VAL A 219 17.01 9.45 9.82
N VAL A 220 17.03 8.12 10.00
CA VAL A 220 17.98 7.22 9.32
C VAL A 220 17.81 7.35 7.81
N ASP A 221 16.61 7.12 7.28
CA ASP A 221 16.33 7.14 5.85
C ASP A 221 16.68 8.49 5.21
N ALA A 222 16.43 9.59 5.92
CA ALA A 222 16.77 10.93 5.47
C ALA A 222 18.29 11.18 5.42
N LEU A 223 19.05 10.65 6.38
CA LEU A 223 20.51 10.76 6.39
C LEU A 223 21.12 9.92 5.25
N ASP A 224 20.64 8.69 5.08
CA ASP A 224 21.08 7.79 4.01
C ASP A 224 20.80 8.41 2.63
N LEU A 225 19.63 9.00 2.43
CA LEU A 225 19.27 9.72 1.21
C LEU A 225 20.25 10.88 0.93
N LEU A 226 20.58 11.67 1.96
CA LEU A 226 21.50 12.80 1.81
C LEU A 226 22.93 12.35 1.49
N VAL A 227 23.39 11.23 2.05
CA VAL A 227 24.70 10.63 1.74
C VAL A 227 24.71 10.09 0.31
N ALA A 228 23.68 9.34 -0.09
CA ALA A 228 23.57 8.76 -1.43
C ALA A 228 23.58 9.83 -2.53
N HIS A 229 22.97 11.00 -2.27
CA HIS A 229 22.99 12.14 -3.19
C HIS A 229 24.18 13.09 -3.00
N GLY A 230 25.13 12.76 -2.11
CA GLY A 230 26.37 13.51 -1.91
C GLY A 230 26.20 14.87 -1.23
N TRP A 231 25.10 15.11 -0.52
CA TRP A 231 24.87 16.31 0.29
C TRP A 231 25.55 16.22 1.66
N LEU A 232 25.63 15.00 2.21
CA LEU A 232 26.40 14.67 3.41
C LEU A 232 27.53 13.70 3.06
N ALA A 233 28.64 13.83 3.79
CA ALA A 233 29.67 12.81 3.86
C ALA A 233 29.53 12.06 5.17
N GLU A 234 29.60 10.73 5.09
CA GLU A 234 29.63 9.83 6.25
C GLU A 234 31.08 9.47 6.59
N ALA A 235 31.41 9.48 7.89
CA ALA A 235 32.65 8.90 8.39
C ALA A 235 32.39 8.13 9.68
N THR A 236 33.08 7.00 9.85
CA THR A 236 33.09 6.26 11.11
C THR A 236 34.30 6.68 11.93
N ILE A 237 34.07 7.09 13.17
CA ILE A 237 35.13 7.40 14.13
C ILE A 237 35.20 6.32 15.21
N ASP A 238 36.43 5.93 15.53
CA ASP A 238 36.70 5.03 16.64
C ASP A 238 36.76 5.83 17.94
N THR A 239 35.92 5.48 18.91
CA THR A 239 35.79 6.18 20.18
C THR A 239 36.40 5.39 21.35
N GLY A 240 37.16 4.32 21.05
CA GLY A 240 37.64 3.36 22.05
C GLY A 240 36.51 2.46 22.59
N GLY A 241 35.36 2.44 21.90
CA GLY A 241 34.14 1.70 22.20
C GLY A 241 33.37 1.36 20.92
N ARG A 242 32.03 1.36 20.94
CA ARG A 242 31.24 1.14 19.70
C ARG A 242 31.55 2.26 18.68
N PRO A 243 31.98 1.93 17.46
CA PRO A 243 32.25 2.93 16.42
C PRO A 243 31.03 3.82 16.20
N THR A 244 31.29 5.12 16.02
CA THR A 244 30.23 6.12 15.87
C THR A 244 30.26 6.71 14.47
N THR A 245 29.10 6.74 13.81
CA THR A 245 28.93 7.41 12.53
C THR A 245 28.71 8.91 12.74
N ILE A 246 29.50 9.72 12.04
CA ILE A 246 29.37 11.17 11.98
C ILE A 246 29.09 11.62 10.55
N TYR A 247 28.31 12.69 10.42
CA TYR A 247 27.90 13.30 9.17
C TYR A 247 28.41 14.73 9.08
N GLY A 248 28.82 15.16 7.89
CA GLY A 248 29.22 16.54 7.62
C GLY A 248 28.74 17.02 6.25
N LEU A 249 28.42 18.31 6.14
CA LEU A 249 27.99 18.92 4.88
C LEU A 249 29.11 18.89 3.83
N THR A 250 28.79 18.44 2.63
CA THR A 250 29.71 18.49 1.49
C THR A 250 29.67 19.86 0.79
N ALA A 251 30.58 20.08 -0.17
CA ALA A 251 30.52 21.25 -1.04
C ALA A 251 29.24 21.32 -1.91
N GLY A 252 28.56 20.18 -2.13
CA GLY A 252 27.29 20.10 -2.85
C GLY A 252 26.14 20.74 -2.08
N ALA A 253 26.14 20.61 -0.74
CA ALA A 253 25.08 21.16 0.11
C ALA A 253 25.15 22.69 0.34
N ARG A 254 26.26 23.33 -0.05
CA ARG A 254 26.49 24.78 0.13
C ARG A 254 26.09 25.63 -1.09
N ARG A 255 25.64 25.00 -2.19
CA ARG A 255 25.26 25.69 -3.45
C ARG A 255 23.76 25.66 -3.75
N GLY A 256 22.95 25.05 -2.89
CA GLY A 256 21.50 24.91 -3.04
C GLY A 256 20.74 25.92 -2.21
#